data_AF-A0A7I4YGG4-F1
#
_entry.id   AF-A0A7I4YGG4-F1
#
_cell.length_a   1.000
_cell.length_b   1.000
_cell.length_c   1.000
_cell.angle_alpha   90.00
_cell.angle_beta   90.00
_cell.angle_gamma   90.00
#
_symmetry.space_group_name_H-M   'P 1'
#
loop_
_entity.id
_entity.type
_entity.pdbx_description
1 polymer ?
#
loop_
_entity_poly.entity_id
_entity_poly.type
_entity_poly.pdbx_seq_one_letter_code
_entity_poly.pdbx_strand_id
1 'polypeptide(L)'
;MTADIWSSRFAQTGPIERTSLFRSTVFGAAAGYLKFSDRRHIINDPYRPFMFGSRSYYWNSELQKPTDELPVQCVNKIDPQDSQFGRVHFSNDTRPTEIAYGCAEGDYGCGYNCCQEGTFFTSILFAGYYSCLH
;
A
#
# COMPACT_ATOMS: atom_id res chain seq x y z
N MET A 1 13.12 29.55 -0.76
CA MET A 1 12.13 28.66 -1.40
C MET A 1 12.68 27.26 -1.34
N THR A 2 12.44 26.54 -0.25
CA THR A 2 12.72 25.11 -0.19
C THR A 2 11.64 24.44 -1.02
N ALA A 3 12.00 23.81 -2.14
CA ALA A 3 11.07 22.95 -2.84
C ALA A 3 10.82 21.76 -1.92
N ASP A 4 9.58 21.55 -1.50
CA ASP A 4 9.25 20.39 -0.70
C ASP A 4 9.47 19.14 -1.57
N ILE A 5 10.48 18.32 -1.24
CA ILE A 5 10.93 17.17 -2.06
C ILE A 5 10.00 15.96 -1.79
N TRP A 6 8.69 16.17 -1.93
CA TRP A 6 7.72 15.09 -1.82
C TRP A 6 7.59 14.37 -3.16
N SER A 7 7.65 13.05 -3.15
CA SER A 7 7.53 12.24 -4.37
C SER A 7 6.31 11.32 -4.29
N SER A 8 5.45 11.37 -5.31
CA SER A 8 4.33 10.44 -5.47
C SER A 8 4.65 9.43 -6.59
N ARG A 9 4.43 8.14 -6.32
CA ARG A 9 4.72 7.04 -7.25
C ARG A 9 3.64 5.98 -7.21
N PHE A 10 3.40 5.32 -8.35
CA PHE A 10 2.59 4.12 -8.36
C PHE A 10 3.35 2.95 -7.73
N ALA A 11 2.65 2.16 -6.92
CA ALA A 11 3.21 0.97 -6.30
C ALA A 11 3.42 -0.11 -7.36
N GLN A 12 4.57 -0.79 -7.31
CA GLN A 12 4.86 -1.98 -8.09
C GLN A 12 4.16 -3.20 -7.47
N THR A 13 4.31 -4.39 -8.07
CA THR A 13 3.83 -5.62 -7.43
C THR A 13 4.58 -5.88 -6.12
N GLY A 14 3.85 -6.25 -5.07
CA GLY A 14 4.40 -6.51 -3.73
C GLY A 14 4.34 -7.98 -3.31
N PRO A 15 4.85 -8.29 -2.11
CA PRO A 15 4.76 -9.64 -1.54
C PRO A 15 3.31 -10.13 -1.42
N ILE A 16 3.05 -11.36 -1.87
CA ILE A 16 1.72 -11.97 -1.90
C ILE A 16 1.15 -12.11 -0.49
N GLU A 17 1.94 -12.62 0.45
CA GLU A 17 1.51 -12.83 1.84
C GLU A 17 1.04 -11.53 2.49
N ARG A 18 1.83 -10.46 2.35
CA ARG A 18 1.49 -9.15 2.93
C ARG A 18 0.25 -8.54 2.26
N THR A 19 0.10 -8.76 0.95
CA THR A 19 -1.07 -8.32 0.19
C THR A 19 -2.34 -9.05 0.65
N SER A 20 -2.24 -10.36 0.91
CA SER A 20 -3.34 -11.15 1.45
C SER A 20 -3.73 -10.72 2.86
N LEU A 21 -2.75 -10.51 3.73
CA LEU A 21 -2.97 -9.98 5.08
C LEU A 21 -3.66 -8.61 5.04
N PHE A 22 -3.18 -7.69 4.20
CA PHE A 22 -3.80 -6.39 4.02
C PHE A 22 -5.28 -6.50 3.64
N ARG A 23 -5.60 -7.32 2.63
CA ARG A 23 -6.98 -7.58 2.23
C ARG A 23 -7.80 -8.15 3.39
N SER A 24 -7.29 -9.14 4.10
CA SER A 24 -8.00 -9.74 5.24
C SER A 24 -8.30 -8.72 6.36
N THR A 25 -7.39 -7.79 6.62
CA THR A 25 -7.58 -6.71 7.60
C THR A 25 -8.64 -5.72 7.14
N VAL A 26 -8.56 -5.24 5.89
CA VAL A 26 -9.49 -4.22 5.37
C VAL A 26 -10.93 -4.75 5.28
N PHE A 27 -11.10 -6.00 4.85
CA PHE A 27 -12.40 -6.65 4.71
C PHE A 27 -12.89 -7.33 6.01
N GLY A 28 -12.08 -7.35 7.06
CA GLY A 28 -12.47 -7.92 8.36
C GLY A 28 -13.54 -7.08 9.04
N ALA A 29 -14.69 -7.67 9.35
CA ALA A 29 -15.82 -6.97 9.95
C ALA A 29 -15.46 -6.25 11.27
N ALA A 30 -14.56 -6.86 12.07
CA ALA A 30 -14.07 -6.29 13.32
C ALA A 30 -13.27 -4.98 13.14
N ALA A 31 -12.73 -4.72 11.94
CA ALA A 31 -11.95 -3.53 11.66
C ALA A 31 -12.83 -2.28 11.43
N GLY A 32 -14.11 -2.47 11.08
CA GLY A 32 -15.06 -1.36 10.94
C GLY A 32 -14.78 -0.39 9.78
N TYR A 33 -13.94 -0.76 8.81
CA TYR A 33 -13.64 0.09 7.65
C TYR A 33 -14.69 0.02 6.55
N LEU A 34 -15.28 -1.16 6.38
CA LEU A 34 -16.30 -1.45 5.38
C LEU A 34 -17.57 -1.96 6.07
N LYS A 35 -18.73 -1.45 5.67
CA LYS A 35 -20.03 -2.05 5.95
C LYS A 35 -20.46 -2.88 4.76
N PHE A 36 -21.05 -4.04 5.02
CA PHE A 36 -21.70 -4.82 3.98
C PHE A 36 -23.19 -4.45 3.89
N SER A 37 -23.63 -3.97 2.74
CA SER A 37 -25.03 -3.65 2.44
C SER A 37 -25.33 -3.96 0.98
N ASP A 38 -26.52 -4.47 0.67
CA ASP A 38 -26.98 -4.69 -0.71
C ASP A 38 -25.98 -5.49 -1.57
N ARG A 39 -25.37 -6.52 -0.96
CA ARG A 39 -24.34 -7.40 -1.56
C ARG A 39 -23.06 -6.68 -1.99
N ARG A 40 -22.79 -5.50 -1.43
CA ARG A 40 -21.62 -4.66 -1.73
C ARG A 40 -20.92 -4.24 -0.45
N HIS A 41 -19.63 -3.95 -0.56
CA HIS A 41 -18.86 -3.35 0.52
C HIS A 41 -18.89 -1.83 0.37
N ILE A 42 -19.38 -1.14 1.38
CA ILE A 42 -19.48 0.32 1.41
C ILE A 42 -18.44 0.85 2.40
N ILE A 43 -17.64 1.82 1.97
CA ILE A 43 -16.67 2.52 2.82
C ILE A 43 -17.43 3.29 3.90
N ASN A 44 -17.10 3.04 5.17
CA ASN A 44 -17.79 3.67 6.29
C ASN A 44 -17.47 5.16 6.43
N ASP A 45 -16.19 5.52 6.31
CA ASP A 45 -15.72 6.90 6.35
C ASP A 45 -14.57 7.06 5.33
N PRO A 46 -14.79 7.74 4.19
CA PRO A 46 -13.79 7.87 3.14
C PRO A 46 -12.67 8.86 3.49
N TYR A 47 -12.87 9.72 4.48
CA TYR A 47 -11.90 10.75 4.88
C TYR A 47 -11.00 10.29 6.03
N ARG A 48 -11.41 9.24 6.74
CA ARG A 48 -10.61 8.63 7.80
C ARG A 48 -9.68 7.55 7.23
N PRO A 49 -8.39 7.53 7.60
CA PRO A 49 -7.50 6.46 7.19
C PRO A 49 -7.94 5.13 7.81
N PHE A 50 -7.70 4.05 7.07
CA PHE A 50 -7.71 2.71 7.62
C PHE A 50 -6.28 2.26 7.91
N MET A 51 -6.12 1.45 8.97
CA MET A 51 -4.81 1.07 9.48
C MET A 51 -4.47 -0.35 9.06
N PHE A 52 -3.23 -0.56 8.63
CA PHE A 52 -2.65 -1.89 8.46
C PHE A 52 -1.22 -1.90 9.01
N GLY A 53 -0.99 -2.74 10.02
CA GLY A 53 0.18 -2.59 10.88
C GLY A 53 0.16 -1.22 11.56
N SER A 54 1.26 -0.48 11.49
CA SER A 54 1.40 0.89 12.02
C SER A 54 1.17 1.98 10.96
N ARG A 55 0.67 1.63 9.76
CA ARG A 55 0.59 2.56 8.63
C ARG A 55 -0.86 2.93 8.29
N SER A 56 -1.06 4.21 8.02
CA SER A 56 -2.31 4.77 7.52
C SER A 56 -2.43 4.61 6.00
N TYR A 57 -3.59 4.14 5.56
CA TYR A 57 -3.97 4.00 4.15
C TYR A 57 -5.25 4.78 3.87
N TYR A 58 -5.35 5.29 2.65
CA TYR A 58 -6.43 6.18 2.22
C TYR A 58 -7.03 5.68 0.92
N TRP A 59 -8.35 5.88 0.76
CA TRP A 59 -9.10 5.53 -0.46
C TRP A 59 -8.90 6.54 -1.62
N ASN A 60 -8.12 7.59 -1.38
CA ASN A 60 -7.77 8.63 -2.35
C ASN A 60 -6.37 9.17 -2.01
N SER A 61 -5.48 9.26 -3.01
CA SER A 61 -4.13 9.83 -2.84
C SER A 61 -4.13 11.29 -2.41
N GLU A 62 -5.17 12.06 -2.73
CA GLU A 62 -5.28 13.44 -2.28
C GLU A 62 -5.40 13.58 -0.76
N LEU A 63 -5.90 12.53 -0.07
CA LEU A 63 -6.05 12.51 1.38
C LEU A 63 -4.76 12.07 2.11
N GLN A 64 -3.92 11.28 1.44
CA GLN A 64 -2.61 10.95 1.98
C GLN A 64 -1.69 12.16 1.78
N LYS A 65 -1.26 12.78 2.87
CA LYS A 65 -0.29 13.88 2.83
C LYS A 65 1.10 13.35 3.23
N PRO A 66 2.13 13.53 2.38
CA PRO A 66 3.51 13.27 2.77
C PRO A 66 3.89 14.05 4.03
N THR A 67 4.74 13.44 4.87
CA THR A 67 5.30 14.05 6.09
C THR A 67 6.81 13.84 6.09
N ASP A 68 7.52 14.55 6.96
CA ASP A 68 8.99 14.40 7.09
C ASP A 68 9.40 12.95 7.35
N GLU A 69 8.61 12.18 8.10
CA GLU A 69 8.86 10.76 8.37
C GLU A 69 8.47 9.84 7.20
N LEU A 70 7.46 10.22 6.42
CA LEU A 70 6.93 9.43 5.31
C LEU A 70 6.84 10.28 4.02
N PRO A 71 7.99 10.70 3.45
CA PRO A 71 8.04 11.63 2.34
C PRO A 71 7.55 11.05 1.00
N VAL A 72 7.51 9.72 0.88
CA VAL A 72 7.19 9.04 -0.38
C VAL A 72 5.74 8.59 -0.38
N GLN A 73 4.89 9.21 -1.18
CA GLN A 73 3.53 8.73 -1.40
C GLN A 73 3.53 7.56 -2.39
N CYS A 74 2.96 6.44 -1.99
CA CYS A 74 2.77 5.25 -2.79
C CYS A 74 1.28 5.07 -3.10
N VAL A 75 0.94 4.88 -4.37
CA VAL A 75 -0.43 4.74 -4.86
C VAL A 75 -0.59 3.40 -5.54
N ASN A 76 -1.45 2.53 -5.01
CA ASN A 76 -1.81 1.27 -5.64
C ASN A 76 -3.15 1.43 -6.35
N LYS A 77 -3.18 1.25 -7.67
CA LYS A 77 -4.43 1.34 -8.45
C LYS A 77 -5.31 0.14 -8.16
N ILE A 78 -6.61 0.38 -8.03
CA ILE A 78 -7.60 -0.69 -7.93
C ILE A 78 -8.06 -1.03 -9.34
N ASP A 79 -7.82 -2.29 -9.75
CA ASP A 79 -8.45 -2.83 -10.95
C ASP A 79 -9.96 -2.95 -10.71
N PRO A 80 -10.83 -2.35 -11.56
CA PRO A 80 -12.27 -2.51 -11.46
C PRO A 80 -12.75 -3.97 -11.52
N GLN A 81 -11.94 -4.88 -12.07
CA GLN A 81 -12.20 -6.32 -12.13
C GLN A 81 -11.65 -7.09 -10.92
N ASP A 82 -10.97 -6.42 -9.98
CA ASP A 82 -10.52 -7.07 -8.75
C ASP A 82 -11.70 -7.67 -7.98
N SER A 83 -11.57 -8.94 -7.60
CA SER A 83 -12.66 -9.71 -7.00
C SER A 83 -13.12 -9.18 -5.64
N GLN A 84 -12.27 -8.41 -4.95
CA GLN A 84 -12.57 -7.82 -3.65
C GLN A 84 -12.67 -6.30 -3.75
N PHE A 85 -11.57 -5.61 -4.05
CA PHE A 85 -11.52 -4.14 -4.07
C PHE A 85 -12.36 -3.54 -5.22
N GLY A 86 -12.52 -4.24 -6.34
CA GLY A 86 -13.41 -3.81 -7.43
C GLY A 86 -14.90 -3.77 -7.06
N ARG A 87 -15.27 -4.35 -5.91
CA ARG A 87 -16.64 -4.37 -5.36
C ARG A 87 -16.82 -3.45 -4.16
N VAL A 88 -15.81 -2.63 -3.83
CA VAL A 88 -15.90 -1.59 -2.81
C VAL A 88 -16.51 -0.34 -3.42
N HIS A 89 -17.40 0.32 -2.68
CA HIS A 89 -18.10 1.52 -3.09
C HIS A 89 -18.03 2.58 -2.00
N PHE A 90 -18.07 3.85 -2.43
CA PHE A 90 -18.44 4.97 -1.57
C PHE A 90 -19.96 4.99 -1.37
N SER A 91 -20.43 5.80 -0.42
CA SER A 91 -21.87 5.94 -0.13
C SER A 91 -22.68 6.58 -1.27
N ASN A 92 -22.02 7.29 -2.19
CA ASN A 92 -22.61 7.85 -3.40
C ASN A 92 -22.52 6.89 -4.61
N ASP A 93 -22.34 5.59 -4.36
CA ASP A 93 -22.20 4.51 -5.35
C ASP A 93 -20.97 4.57 -6.27
N THR A 94 -20.15 5.63 -6.21
CA THR A 94 -18.88 5.65 -6.95
C THR A 94 -17.87 4.67 -6.33
N ARG A 95 -16.81 4.34 -7.06
CA ARG A 95 -15.79 3.38 -6.63
C ARG A 95 -14.47 4.07 -6.35
N PRO A 96 -13.73 3.63 -5.31
CA PRO A 96 -12.33 4.02 -5.17
C PRO A 96 -11.55 3.47 -6.37
N THR A 97 -10.67 4.28 -6.91
CA THR A 97 -9.80 3.91 -8.05
C THR A 97 -8.39 3.55 -7.60
N GLU A 98 -8.08 3.78 -6.33
CA GLU A 98 -6.75 3.62 -5.77
C GLU A 98 -6.76 3.52 -4.25
N ILE A 99 -5.63 3.10 -3.71
CA ILE A 99 -5.30 3.15 -2.30
C ILE A 99 -3.93 3.80 -2.16
N ALA A 100 -3.83 4.81 -1.31
CA ALA A 100 -2.59 5.55 -1.09
C ALA A 100 -2.06 5.38 0.33
N TYR A 101 -0.73 5.39 0.47
CA TYR A 101 -0.02 5.30 1.75
C TYR A 101 1.36 5.96 1.65
N GLY A 102 1.91 6.42 2.76
CA GLY A 102 3.27 6.98 2.78
C GLY A 102 4.33 5.89 3.00
N CYS A 103 5.56 6.11 2.55
CA CYS A 103 6.77 5.32 2.81
C CYS A 103 7.92 6.25 3.21
N ALA A 104 8.92 5.69 3.88
CA ALA A 104 10.11 6.43 4.30
C ALA A 104 10.93 6.90 3.08
N GLU A 105 11.85 7.82 3.31
CA GLU A 105 12.81 8.23 2.28
C GLU A 105 13.64 7.02 1.81
N GLY A 106 13.89 6.91 0.50
CA GLY A 106 14.63 5.79 -0.10
C GLY A 106 13.80 4.51 -0.31
N ASP A 107 12.62 4.40 0.31
CA ASP A 107 11.69 3.30 0.05
C ASP A 107 10.82 3.58 -1.20
N TYR A 108 10.28 2.51 -1.78
CA TYR A 108 9.27 2.57 -2.84
C TYR A 108 8.07 1.69 -2.51
N GLY A 109 6.94 1.96 -3.16
CA GLY A 109 5.71 1.18 -3.00
C GLY A 109 5.78 -0.16 -3.73
N CYS A 110 5.53 -1.26 -3.01
CA CYS A 110 5.43 -2.61 -3.56
C CYS A 110 4.14 -3.28 -3.01
N GLY A 111 3.07 -3.25 -3.79
CA GLY A 111 1.74 -3.72 -3.44
C GLY A 111 1.12 -2.81 -2.39
N TYR A 112 0.98 -3.33 -1.16
CA TYR A 112 0.57 -2.55 0.00
C TYR A 112 1.70 -2.43 1.02
N ASN A 113 2.96 -2.57 0.60
CA ASN A 113 4.16 -2.46 1.43
C ASN A 113 5.09 -1.34 0.95
N CYS A 114 6.04 -0.96 1.81
CA CYS A 114 7.23 -0.24 1.44
C CYS A 114 8.36 -1.26 1.26
N CYS A 115 9.03 -1.23 0.12
CA CYS A 115 10.21 -2.02 -0.17
C CYS A 115 11.40 -1.09 -0.33
N GLN A 116 12.57 -1.60 0.06
CA GLN A 116 13.84 -0.96 -0.25
C GLN A 116 14.36 -1.54 -1.56
N GLU A 117 15.01 -0.73 -2.37
CA GLU A 117 15.88 -1.29 -3.39
C GLU A 117 16.93 -2.09 -2.64
N GLY A 118 17.01 -3.40 -2.91
CA GLY A 118 17.94 -4.25 -2.21
C GLY A 118 19.34 -3.69 -2.41
N THR A 119 19.93 -3.13 -1.36
CA THR A 119 21.37 -3.30 -1.17
C THR A 119 21.54 -4.79 -0.92
N PHE A 120 21.58 -5.56 -2.00
CA PHE A 120 22.32 -6.82 -2.01
C PHE A 120 23.73 -6.41 -1.61
N PHE A 121 23.99 -6.41 -0.30
CA PHE A 121 25.32 -6.34 0.22
C PHE A 121 26.08 -7.44 -0.51
N THR A 122 27.10 -7.01 -1.22
CA THR A 122 28.21 -7.78 -1.77
C THR A 122 29.02 -8.46 -0.64
N SER A 123 28.34 -9.01 0.37
CA SER A 123 28.92 -9.90 1.38
C SER A 123 29.21 -11.29 0.82
N ILE A 124 28.72 -11.62 -0.39
CA ILE A 124 29.05 -12.87 -1.09
C ILE A 124 30.50 -12.85 -1.62
N LEU A 125 31.17 -11.70 -1.68
CA LEU A 125 32.59 -11.65 -2.10
C LEU A 125 33.59 -12.09 -1.02
N PHE A 126 33.18 -12.33 0.23
CA PHE A 126 34.10 -12.83 1.27
C PHE A 126 33.76 -14.21 1.83
N ALA A 127 32.60 -14.79 1.48
CA ALA A 127 32.18 -16.11 1.99
C ALA A 127 32.04 -17.19 0.91
N GLY A 128 32.39 -16.90 -0.36
CA GLY A 128 32.10 -17.77 -1.50
C GLY A 128 33.29 -18.30 -2.31
N TYR A 129 34.55 -17.97 -1.96
CA TYR A 129 35.71 -18.54 -2.69
C TYR A 129 36.06 -19.99 -2.27
N TYR A 130 35.21 -20.61 -1.46
CA TYR A 130 35.23 -22.05 -1.25
C TYR A 130 33.85 -22.59 -1.59
N SER A 131 33.78 -23.38 -2.66
CA SER A 131 32.68 -24.29 -3.02
C SER A 131 31.64 -23.75 -4.01
N CYS A 132 32.06 -23.63 -5.28
CA CYS A 132 31.31 -24.30 -6.35
C CYS A 132 32.32 -24.84 -7.37
N LEU A 133 32.67 -26.12 -7.20
CA LEU A 133 33.52 -26.94 -8.08
C LEU A 133 32.66 -27.47 -9.24
N HIS A 134 32.94 -27.04 -10.47
CA HIS A 134 33.28 -27.90 -11.62
C HIS A 134 33.86 -27.05 -12.75
#